data_AF-A0AA92RAN3-F1
#
_entry.id   AF-A0AA92RAN3-F1
#
_cell.length_a   1.000
_cell.length_b   1.000
_cell.length_c   1.000
_cell.angle_alpha   90.00
_cell.angle_beta   90.00
_cell.angle_gamma   90.00
#
_symmetry.space_group_name_H-M   'P 1'
#
loop_
_entity.id
_entity.type
_entity.pdbx_description
1 polymer ?
#
loop_
_entity_poly.entity_id
_entity_poly.type
_entity_poly.pdbx_seq_one_letter_code
_entity_poly.pdbx_strand_id
1 'polypeptide(L)'
;MLPIVFALMATVLLLVWMGFFMMGSLPLLILKHDTPLDSRFIRGLFNVYYLATMLTGSTAALCYAWSGRPAFAAGMAFVAGLAFSLRRWLIIPRMDLLRGTIPALDVSARRFRQLHIAGMALNVVQLGTVAWALTKLGL
;
A
#
# COMPACT_ATOMS: atom_id res chain seq x y z
N MET A 1 8.50 5.26 27.63
CA MET A 1 9.55 5.69 26.67
C MET A 1 9.88 4.60 25.66
N LEU A 2 10.21 3.37 26.07
CA LEU A 2 10.50 2.26 25.15
C LEU A 2 9.39 1.97 24.09
N PRO A 3 8.09 1.91 24.44
CA PRO A 3 7.04 1.52 23.48
C PRO A 3 6.83 2.55 22.37
N ILE A 4 7.00 3.84 22.66
CA ILE A 4 6.84 4.90 21.66
C ILE A 4 8.01 4.93 20.67
N VAL A 5 9.23 4.59 21.11
CA VAL A 5 10.37 4.45 20.21
C VAL A 5 10.12 3.31 19.21
N PHE A 6 9.61 2.17 19.66
CA PHE A 6 9.22 1.08 18.77
C PHE A 6 8.09 1.47 17.81
N ALA A 7 7.09 2.22 18.30
CA ALA A 7 6.01 2.72 17.45
C ALA A 7 6.53 3.66 16.34
N LEU A 8 7.46 4.55 16.69
CA LEU A 8 8.10 5.46 15.74
C LEU A 8 8.94 4.70 14.71
N MET A 9 9.77 3.75 15.13
CA MET A 9 10.56 2.93 14.20
C MET A 9 9.67 2.15 13.23
N ALA A 10 8.59 1.53 13.72
CA ALA A 10 7.63 0.84 12.87
C ALA A 10 6.92 1.79 11.88
N THR A 11 6.63 3.01 12.31
CA THR A 11 6.03 4.04 11.46
C THR A 11 7.00 4.56 10.41
N VAL A 12 8.27 4.72 10.75
CA VAL A 12 9.32 5.08 9.78
C VAL A 12 9.46 3.99 8.72
N LEU A 13 9.49 2.71 9.13
CA LEU A 13 9.53 1.59 8.18
C LEU A 13 8.31 1.59 7.26
N LEU A 14 7.11 1.82 7.80
CA LEU A 14 5.89 1.95 7.00
C LEU A 14 6.01 3.07 5.96
N LEU A 15 6.49 4.26 6.38
CA LEU A 15 6.67 5.40 5.49
C LEU A 15 7.70 5.12 4.38
N VAL A 16 8.81 4.44 4.70
CA VAL A 16 9.81 4.03 3.71
C VAL A 16 9.18 3.11 2.68
N TRP A 17 8.38 2.12 3.09
CA TRP A 17 7.68 1.25 2.15
C TRP A 17 6.68 2.01 1.27
N MET A 18 5.90 2.93 1.84
CA MET A 18 4.96 3.76 1.10
C MET A 18 5.64 4.69 0.09
N GLY A 19 6.74 5.33 0.49
CA GLY A 19 7.52 6.23 -0.36
C GLY A 19 8.25 5.48 -1.48
N PHE A 20 8.92 4.37 -1.15
CA PHE A 20 9.58 3.52 -2.14
C PHE A 20 8.58 2.98 -3.17
N PHE A 21 7.41 2.52 -2.71
CA PHE A 21 6.36 2.06 -3.61
C PHE A 21 5.87 3.16 -4.54
N MET A 22 5.66 4.38 -4.02
CA MET A 22 5.27 5.54 -4.83
C MET A 22 6.29 5.81 -5.94
N MET A 23 7.58 5.83 -5.59
CA MET A 23 8.66 6.06 -6.56
C MET A 23 8.83 4.91 -7.56
N GLY A 24 8.70 3.66 -7.12
CA GLY A 24 8.87 2.48 -7.96
C GLY A 24 7.68 2.18 -8.88
N SER A 25 6.47 2.55 -8.48
CA SER A 25 5.25 2.30 -9.26
C SER A 25 4.93 3.40 -10.29
N LEU A 26 5.43 4.64 -10.08
CA LEU A 26 5.30 5.75 -11.03
C LEU A 26 5.85 5.43 -12.44
N PRO A 27 7.10 4.95 -12.60
CA PRO A 27 7.63 4.57 -13.91
C PRO A 27 6.84 3.43 -14.57
N LEU A 28 6.28 2.53 -13.77
CA LEU A 28 5.51 1.38 -14.25
C LEU A 28 4.12 1.78 -14.77
N LEU A 29 3.64 2.99 -14.49
CA LEU A 29 2.44 3.54 -15.15
C LEU A 29 2.69 3.95 -16.60
N ILE A 30 3.94 4.28 -16.94
CA ILE A 30 4.36 4.74 -18.27
C ILE A 30 4.71 3.55 -19.18
N LEU A 31 5.10 2.41 -18.58
CA LEU A 31 5.43 1.21 -19.32
C LEU A 31 4.19 0.64 -20.04
N LYS A 32 4.34 0.28 -21.31
CA LYS A 32 3.30 -0.41 -22.08
C LYS A 32 3.09 -1.80 -21.49
N HIS A 33 1.85 -2.11 -21.09
CA HIS A 33 1.49 -3.37 -20.42
C HIS A 33 1.17 -4.46 -21.45
N ASP A 34 1.93 -4.49 -22.54
CA ASP A 34 1.58 -5.24 -23.74
C ASP A 34 2.07 -6.70 -23.63
N THR A 35 2.94 -6.99 -22.65
CA THR A 35 3.45 -8.35 -22.41
C THR A 35 2.87 -8.96 -21.11
N PRO A 36 2.60 -10.29 -21.10
CA PRO A 36 2.14 -10.97 -19.90
C PRO A 36 3.17 -10.93 -18.76
N LEU A 37 4.45 -10.72 -19.07
CA LEU A 37 5.53 -10.62 -18.09
C LEU A 37 5.41 -9.34 -17.24
N ASP A 38 5.09 -8.20 -17.84
CA ASP A 38 4.90 -6.92 -17.14
C ASP A 38 3.76 -6.99 -16.13
N SER A 39 2.65 -7.65 -16.52
CA SER A 39 1.51 -7.86 -15.63
C SER A 39 1.86 -8.71 -14.40
N ARG A 40 2.81 -9.66 -14.52
CA ARG A 40 3.29 -10.51 -13.41
C ARG A 40 4.18 -9.74 -12.46
N PHE A 41 5.08 -8.91 -13.02
CA PHE A 41 5.95 -8.07 -12.22
C PHE A 41 5.16 -7.07 -11.38
N ILE A 42 4.20 -6.36 -11.97
CA ILE A 42 3.38 -5.37 -11.27
C ILE A 42 2.55 -6.05 -10.16
N ARG A 43 1.92 -7.20 -10.45
CA ARG A 43 1.21 -7.98 -9.41
C ARG A 43 2.15 -8.37 -8.26
N GLY A 44 3.36 -8.82 -8.58
CA GLY A 44 4.37 -9.17 -7.59
C GLY A 44 4.72 -7.98 -6.70
N LEU A 45 5.01 -6.83 -7.32
CA LEU A 45 5.34 -5.58 -6.63
C LEU A 45 4.21 -5.15 -5.68
N PHE A 46 2.96 -5.11 -6.17
CA PHE A 46 1.80 -4.77 -5.34
C PHE A 46 1.61 -5.78 -4.19
N ASN A 47 1.80 -7.07 -4.43
CA ASN A 47 1.66 -8.09 -3.39
C ASN A 47 2.71 -7.95 -2.28
N VAL A 48 3.98 -7.70 -2.64
CA VAL A 48 5.06 -7.46 -1.68
C VAL A 48 4.79 -6.19 -0.89
N TYR A 49 4.41 -5.11 -1.57
CA TYR A 49 4.05 -3.85 -0.95
C TYR A 49 2.92 -4.01 0.06
N TYR A 50 1.78 -4.60 -0.32
CA TYR A 50 0.66 -4.78 0.61
C TYR A 50 1.02 -5.65 1.81
N LEU A 51 1.86 -6.66 1.61
CA LEU A 51 2.32 -7.53 2.70
C LEU A 51 3.25 -6.76 3.66
N ALA A 52 4.19 -5.97 3.14
CA ALA A 52 5.07 -5.13 3.94
C ALA A 52 4.28 -4.06 4.72
N THR A 53 3.35 -3.36 4.05
CA THR A 53 2.48 -2.34 4.67
C THR A 53 1.57 -2.95 5.73
N MET A 54 1.04 -4.16 5.50
CA MET A 54 0.22 -4.87 6.49
C MET A 54 1.04 -5.23 7.73
N LEU A 55 2.24 -5.79 7.57
CA LEU A 55 3.11 -6.16 8.69
C LEU A 55 3.54 -4.92 9.49
N THR A 56 4.13 -3.94 8.82
CA THR A 56 4.63 -2.72 9.47
C THR A 56 3.51 -1.89 10.10
N GLY A 57 2.36 -1.77 9.44
CA GLY A 57 1.18 -1.09 9.98
C GLY A 57 0.58 -1.80 11.20
N SER A 58 0.52 -3.14 11.19
CA SER A 58 0.04 -3.91 12.34
C SER A 58 0.99 -3.79 13.54
N THR A 59 2.30 -3.87 13.31
CA THR A 59 3.31 -3.65 14.35
C THR A 59 3.19 -2.25 14.94
N ALA A 60 3.06 -1.22 14.11
CA ALA A 60 2.90 0.15 14.60
C ALA A 60 1.60 0.33 15.39
N ALA A 61 0.49 -0.28 14.95
CA ALA A 61 -0.78 -0.24 15.68
C ALA A 61 -0.67 -0.85 17.09
N LEU A 62 0.00 -2.01 17.20
CA LEU A 62 0.25 -2.68 18.49
C LEU A 62 1.13 -1.82 19.41
N CYS A 63 2.19 -1.22 18.87
CA CYS A 63 3.07 -0.34 19.65
C CYS A 63 2.35 0.94 20.11
N TYR A 64 1.50 1.55 19.27
CA TYR A 64 0.71 2.72 19.67
C TYR A 64 -0.39 2.38 20.67
N ALA A 65 -1.01 1.21 20.57
CA ALA A 65 -1.97 0.72 21.56
C ALA A 65 -1.30 0.54 22.92
N TRP A 66 -0.11 -0.07 22.94
CA TRP A 66 0.67 -0.25 24.16
C TRP A 66 1.18 1.08 24.74
N SER A 67 1.47 2.07 23.89
CA SER A 67 1.85 3.41 24.33
C SER A 67 0.67 4.28 24.83
N GLY A 68 -0.55 3.73 24.91
CA GLY A 68 -1.73 4.46 25.38
C GLY A 68 -2.25 5.53 24.42
N ARG A 69 -1.92 5.44 23.12
CA ARG A 69 -2.36 6.39 22.08
C ARG A 69 -3.37 5.72 21.13
N PRO A 70 -4.64 5.52 21.57
CA PRO A 70 -5.63 4.75 20.82
C PRO A 70 -6.01 5.38 19.48
N ALA A 71 -5.99 6.71 19.35
CA ALA A 71 -6.26 7.41 18.09
C ALA A 71 -5.26 7.03 16.99
N PHE A 72 -3.96 6.96 17.32
CA PHE A 72 -2.92 6.55 16.40
C PHE A 72 -2.96 5.04 16.12
N ALA A 73 -3.26 4.23 17.14
CA ALA A 73 -3.43 2.80 16.97
C ALA A 73 -4.57 2.47 15.99
N ALA A 74 -5.72 3.15 16.09
CA ALA A 74 -6.84 3.01 15.18
C ALA A 74 -6.48 3.41 13.75
N GLY A 75 -5.73 4.52 13.57
CA GLY A 75 -5.25 4.95 12.26
C GLY A 75 -4.33 3.91 11.59
N MET A 76 -3.37 3.36 12.35
CA MET A 76 -2.45 2.35 11.82
C MET A 76 -3.14 1.01 11.54
N ALA A 77 -4.09 0.61 12.39
CA ALA A 77 -4.94 -0.56 12.17
C ALA A 77 -5.82 -0.39 10.92
N PHE A 78 -6.34 0.82 10.67
CA PHE A 78 -7.08 1.13 9.46
C PHE A 78 -6.20 1.00 8.22
N VAL A 79 -4.97 1.54 8.23
CA VAL A 79 -4.02 1.39 7.13
C VAL A 79 -3.71 -0.08 6.85
N ALA A 80 -3.43 -0.88 7.89
CA ALA A 80 -3.15 -2.31 7.75
C ALA A 80 -4.37 -3.09 7.22
N GLY A 81 -5.57 -2.80 7.74
CA GLY A 81 -6.82 -3.43 7.31
C GLY A 81 -7.20 -3.07 5.87
N LEU A 82 -6.91 -1.84 5.46
CA LEU A 82 -7.11 -1.38 4.09
C LEU A 82 -6.12 -2.07 3.14
N ALA A 83 -4.83 -2.17 3.52
CA ALA A 83 -3.83 -2.93 2.75
C ALA A 83 -4.23 -4.42 2.60
N PHE A 84 -4.72 -5.05 3.66
CA PHE A 84 -5.24 -6.42 3.62
C PHE A 84 -6.45 -6.56 2.69
N SER A 85 -7.43 -5.66 2.80
CA SER A 85 -8.63 -5.67 1.97
C SER A 85 -8.31 -5.49 0.49
N LEU A 86 -7.42 -4.53 0.15
CA LEU A 86 -6.97 -4.30 -1.23
C LEU A 86 -6.25 -5.51 -1.80
N ARG A 87 -5.35 -6.11 -1.01
CA ARG A 87 -4.62 -7.32 -1.39
C ARG A 87 -5.55 -8.50 -1.64
N ARG A 88 -6.44 -8.78 -0.70
CA ARG A 88 -7.24 -10.01 -0.67
C ARG A 88 -8.45 -9.96 -1.61
N TRP A 89 -9.09 -8.81 -1.76
CA TRP A 89 -10.41 -8.72 -2.40
C TRP A 89 -10.45 -7.90 -3.69
N LEU A 90 -9.65 -6.84 -3.81
CA LEU A 90 -9.83 -5.86 -4.89
C LEU A 90 -8.79 -5.94 -6.00
N ILE A 91 -7.50 -6.02 -5.65
CA ILE A 91 -6.44 -5.84 -6.65
C ILE A 91 -5.99 -7.17 -7.24
N ILE A 92 -5.63 -8.15 -6.42
CA ILE A 92 -5.14 -9.45 -6.90
C ILE A 92 -6.20 -10.20 -7.72
N PRO A 93 -7.47 -10.32 -7.28
CA PRO A 93 -8.48 -11.05 -8.04
C PRO A 93 -8.84 -10.38 -9.37
N ARG A 94 -8.87 -9.05 -9.41
CA ARG A 94 -9.16 -8.30 -10.65
C ARG A 94 -7.99 -8.31 -11.62
N MET A 95 -6.75 -8.24 -11.13
CA MET A 95 -5.57 -8.41 -11.99
C MET A 95 -5.53 -9.83 -12.59
N ASP A 96 -5.89 -10.86 -11.82
CA ASP A 96 -5.94 -12.24 -12.31
C ASP A 96 -7.05 -12.47 -13.35
N LEU A 97 -8.24 -11.89 -13.14
CA LEU A 97 -9.33 -11.92 -14.11
C LEU A 97 -8.98 -11.19 -15.41
N LEU A 98 -8.32 -10.04 -15.32
CA LEU A 98 -7.94 -9.27 -16.50
C LEU A 98 -6.81 -9.95 -17.29
N ARG A 99 -5.87 -10.61 -16.61
CA ARG A 99 -4.69 -11.27 -17.23
C ARG A 99 -5.08 -12.33 -18.26
N GLY A 100 -6.22 -13.01 -18.11
CA GLY A 100 -6.72 -13.99 -19.07
C GLY A 100 -7.32 -13.39 -20.36
N THR A 101 -7.56 -12.07 -20.41
CA THR A 101 -8.26 -11.39 -21.51
C THR A 101 -7.39 -10.37 -22.26
N ILE A 102 -6.13 -10.19 -21.84
CA ILE A 102 -5.20 -9.18 -22.38
C ILE A 102 -4.94 -9.32 -23.90
N PRO A 103 -4.93 -10.53 -24.52
CA PRO A 103 -4.74 -10.60 -25.97
C PRO A 103 -5.93 -10.07 -26.80
N ALA A 104 -7.11 -9.84 -26.22
CA ALA A 104 -8.36 -9.70 -26.97
C ALA A 104 -9.00 -8.30 -26.99
N LEU A 105 -8.74 -7.42 -26.01
CA LEU A 105 -9.39 -6.09 -25.94
C LEU A 105 -8.53 -5.01 -25.28
N ASP A 106 -8.32 -3.88 -25.97
CA ASP A 106 -7.73 -2.62 -25.45
C ASP A 106 -8.38 -2.11 -24.14
N VAL A 107 -9.62 -2.53 -23.88
CA VAL A 107 -10.40 -2.19 -22.69
C VAL A 107 -9.77 -2.80 -21.41
N SER A 108 -9.15 -3.97 -21.51
CA SER A 108 -8.52 -4.66 -20.38
C SER A 108 -7.25 -3.93 -19.92
N ALA A 109 -6.44 -3.39 -20.84
CA ALA A 109 -5.27 -2.58 -20.50
C ALA A 109 -5.65 -1.26 -19.79
N ARG A 110 -6.74 -0.61 -20.23
CA ARG A 110 -7.24 0.62 -19.59
C ARG A 110 -7.73 0.38 -18.16
N ARG A 111 -8.46 -0.72 -17.94
CA ARG A 111 -8.92 -1.13 -16.60
C ARG A 111 -7.77 -1.51 -15.66
N PHE A 112 -6.73 -2.18 -16.19
CA PHE A 112 -5.51 -2.46 -15.44
C PHE A 112 -4.83 -1.17 -14.96
N ARG A 113 -4.70 -0.18 -15.85
CA ARG A 113 -4.16 1.14 -15.51
C ARG A 113 -5.01 1.89 -14.48
N GLN A 114 -6.34 1.83 -14.58
CA GLN A 114 -7.24 2.42 -13.57
C GLN A 114 -7.03 1.80 -12.19
N LEU A 115 -6.85 0.48 -12.12
CA LEU A 115 -6.58 -0.23 -10.87
C LEU A 115 -5.23 0.18 -10.27
N HIS A 116 -4.21 0.32 -11.11
CA HIS A 116 -2.88 0.81 -10.72
C HIS A 116 -2.97 2.24 -10.16
N ILE A 117 -3.61 3.16 -10.89
CA ILE A 117 -3.82 4.55 -10.46
C ILE A 117 -4.61 4.62 -9.15
N ALA A 118 -5.64 3.79 -8.98
CA ALA A 118 -6.42 3.75 -7.74
C ALA A 118 -5.56 3.31 -6.54
N GLY A 119 -4.72 2.28 -6.69
CA GLY A 119 -3.80 1.85 -5.64
C GLY A 119 -2.76 2.92 -5.29
N MET A 120 -2.22 3.60 -6.30
CA MET A 120 -1.31 4.73 -6.16
C MET A 120 -1.94 5.91 -5.42
N ALA A 121 -3.12 6.35 -5.86
CA ALA A 121 -3.85 7.45 -5.22
C ALA A 121 -4.13 7.14 -3.75
N LEU A 122 -4.48 5.89 -3.44
CA LEU A 122 -4.73 5.46 -2.08
C LEU A 122 -3.45 5.47 -1.23
N ASN A 123 -2.32 5.01 -1.77
CA ASN A 123 -1.02 5.12 -1.10
C ASN A 123 -0.65 6.58 -0.80
N VAL A 124 -0.91 7.52 -1.72
CA VAL A 124 -0.68 8.96 -1.50
C VAL A 124 -1.50 9.48 -0.34
N VAL A 125 -2.79 9.17 -0.32
CA VAL A 125 -3.70 9.59 0.76
C VAL A 125 -3.23 9.02 2.09
N GLN A 126 -2.85 7.74 2.14
CA GLN A 126 -2.32 7.11 3.35
C GLN A 126 -1.01 7.74 3.81
N LEU A 127 -0.04 7.93 2.91
CA LEU A 127 1.25 8.54 3.21
C LEU A 127 1.07 9.96 3.74
N GLY A 128 0.25 10.78 3.08
CA GLY A 128 -0.05 12.15 3.52
C GLY A 128 -0.74 12.17 4.89
N THR A 129 -1.67 11.25 5.13
CA THR A 129 -2.37 11.12 6.42
C THR A 129 -1.41 10.73 7.55
N VAL A 130 -0.55 9.72 7.33
CA VAL A 130 0.43 9.27 8.34
C VAL A 130 1.47 10.37 8.61
N ALA A 131 1.98 11.02 7.57
CA ALA A 131 2.92 12.13 7.71
C ALA A 131 2.30 13.31 8.48
N TRP A 132 1.05 13.68 8.16
CA TRP A 132 0.34 14.72 8.90
C TRP A 132 0.07 14.31 10.36
N ALA A 133 -0.35 13.07 10.59
CA ALA A 133 -0.58 12.55 11.93
C ALA A 133 0.71 12.61 12.78
N LEU A 134 1.87 12.33 12.20
CA LEU A 134 3.16 12.48 12.88
C LEU A 134 3.45 13.93 13.30
N THR A 135 3.06 14.94 12.51
CA THR A 135 3.21 16.35 12.94
C THR A 135 2.34 16.71 14.14
N LYS A 136 1.20 16.02 14.30
CA LYS A 136 0.30 16.17 15.46
C LYS A 136 0.74 15.33 16.65
N LEU A 137 1.73 14.46 16.49
CA LEU A 137 2.12 13.46 17.49
C LEU A 137 2.83 14.07 18.70
N GLY A 138 3.08 15.40 18.72
CA GLY A 138 3.43 16.22 19.90
C GLY A 138 4.23 15.43 20.93
N LEU A 139 5.50 15.20 20.62
CA LEU A 139 6.45 14.55 21.53
C LEU A 139 6.85 15.51 22.64
#